data_AF-A0A7X6YNF3-F1
#
_entry.id   AF-A0A7X6YNF3-F1
#
_cell.length_a   1.000
_cell.length_b   1.000
_cell.length_c   1.000
_cell.angle_alpha   90.00
_cell.angle_beta   90.00
_cell.angle_gamma   90.00
#
_symmetry.space_group_name_H-M   'P 1'
#
loop_
_entity.id
_entity.type
_entity.pdbx_description
1 polymer ?
#
loop_
_entity_poly.entity_id
_entity_poly.type
_entity_poly.pdbx_seq_one_letter_code
_entity_poly.pdbx_strand_id
1 'polypeptide(L)'
;MKKLMRNFAILIALVLFLGTVGLDVQAAAAMNNGELLNTESITKDKKAGPDRGGDEQPPEDPQDPGEGDPEPGEPGEPGEPGEPGEPGEPGEPGEPGEPGEDWFAEEYAEDPSPWMYGLAGRSMSLLSSGTPSNRVVDPTLVTEEQLQPGQVRMTKTAIPVNGLVNTWNVVLRVAGRPQQVSSDIVLVIDVSGSMGNSIPGKQQNRLYYTKIAAKNFVTTVLEADSQNTRISIVSFSGYSSEGSGNTATTKQTLTNDAAALHQAIEGLQVAGSGTQYTHTQSGIAKARQELTGSSAAKKTIVLFSDGLPNRNFSINTPTAEDFYPSSSPAERLSRKDLLQTRFNYGNSVSNNKFIKIGNTSYYYSSPNAAIAEGAIARAAGYTVYAIGMYAGTPGQAT
;
A
#
# COMPACT_ATOMS: atom_id res chain seq x y z
N MET A 1 3.53 -27.47 8.11
CA MET A 1 2.30 -27.30 7.30
C MET A 1 1.42 -26.10 7.71
N LYS A 2 1.20 -25.78 9.01
CA LYS A 2 0.40 -24.60 9.42
C LYS A 2 1.02 -23.21 9.15
N LYS A 3 2.33 -23.11 8.87
CA LYS A 3 3.04 -21.86 8.53
C LYS A 3 2.97 -21.49 7.03
N LEU A 4 2.68 -22.46 6.15
CA LEU A 4 2.61 -22.23 4.70
C LEU A 4 1.23 -21.71 4.27
N MET A 5 0.17 -22.09 5.00
CA MET A 5 -1.20 -21.60 4.76
C MET A 5 -1.41 -20.14 5.21
N ARG A 6 -0.58 -19.61 6.12
CA ARG A 6 -0.74 -18.22 6.63
C ARG A 6 -0.19 -17.15 5.67
N ASN A 7 0.77 -17.52 4.83
CA ASN A 7 1.29 -16.63 3.77
C ASN A 7 0.38 -16.64 2.53
N PHE A 8 -0.39 -17.71 2.32
CA PHE A 8 -1.39 -17.78 1.24
C PHE A 8 -2.64 -16.93 1.55
N ALA A 9 -3.03 -16.81 2.82
CA ALA A 9 -4.17 -15.99 3.23
C ALA A 9 -3.94 -14.47 3.07
N ILE A 10 -2.69 -14.00 3.19
CA ILE A 10 -2.33 -12.58 3.01
C ILE A 10 -2.30 -12.19 1.53
N LEU A 11 -1.93 -13.13 0.64
CA LEU A 11 -1.97 -12.91 -0.81
C LEU A 11 -3.42 -12.93 -1.34
N ILE A 12 -4.29 -13.79 -0.81
CA ILE A 12 -5.72 -13.85 -1.20
C ILE A 12 -6.52 -12.66 -0.65
N ALA A 13 -6.16 -12.10 0.51
CA ALA A 13 -6.80 -10.87 1.02
C ALA A 13 -6.45 -9.62 0.20
N LEU A 14 -5.32 -9.60 -0.52
CA LEU A 14 -4.95 -8.52 -1.43
C LEU A 14 -5.61 -8.68 -2.82
N VAL A 15 -5.84 -9.92 -3.25
CA VAL A 15 -6.50 -10.24 -4.54
C VAL A 15 -8.02 -10.09 -4.45
N LEU A 16 -8.64 -10.22 -3.28
CA LEU A 16 -10.10 -10.02 -3.12
C LEU A 16 -10.54 -8.55 -2.99
N PHE A 17 -9.62 -7.57 -2.99
CA PHE A 17 -9.98 -6.14 -2.90
C PHE A 17 -9.74 -5.34 -4.19
N LEU A 18 -9.24 -5.98 -5.24
CA LEU A 18 -9.16 -5.40 -6.59
C LEU A 18 -10.04 -6.25 -7.49
N GLY A 19 -11.20 -5.69 -7.86
CA GLY A 19 -12.10 -6.29 -8.81
C GLY A 19 -11.34 -6.71 -10.07
N THR A 20 -11.64 -7.94 -10.49
CA THR A 20 -11.16 -8.62 -11.70
C THR A 20 -10.84 -7.65 -12.84
N VAL A 21 -9.56 -7.42 -13.07
CA VAL A 21 -9.02 -7.05 -14.38
C VAL A 21 -8.20 -8.24 -14.85
N GLY A 22 -8.68 -8.88 -15.92
CA GLY A 22 -7.90 -9.89 -16.63
C GLY A 22 -6.63 -9.24 -17.16
N LEU A 23 -5.49 -9.76 -16.73
CA LEU A 23 -4.19 -9.43 -17.27
C LEU A 23 -3.52 -10.74 -17.67
N ASP A 24 -3.16 -10.79 -18.95
CA ASP A 24 -2.46 -11.88 -19.61
C ASP A 24 -1.22 -12.30 -18.83
N VAL A 25 -1.11 -13.61 -18.61
CA VAL A 25 0.05 -14.28 -18.03
C VAL A 25 1.13 -14.40 -19.10
N GLN A 26 1.88 -13.33 -19.39
CA GLN A 26 3.07 -13.47 -20.26
C GLN A 26 4.16 -12.39 -20.13
N ALA A 27 4.29 -11.74 -18.98
CA ALA A 27 5.40 -10.80 -18.72
C ALA A 27 6.27 -11.16 -17.49
N ALA A 28 6.15 -12.37 -16.94
CA ALA A 28 6.91 -12.80 -15.75
C ALA A 28 8.19 -13.62 -16.07
N ALA A 29 8.59 -13.74 -17.34
CA ALA A 29 9.73 -14.55 -17.76
C ALA A 29 10.73 -13.74 -18.61
N ALA A 30 11.25 -12.62 -18.08
CA ALA A 30 12.36 -11.90 -18.70
C ALA A 30 13.10 -10.99 -17.71
N MET A 31 13.53 -11.52 -16.56
CA MET A 31 14.61 -10.90 -15.77
C MET A 31 15.49 -12.00 -15.17
N ASN A 32 16.13 -12.76 -16.05
CA ASN A 32 17.35 -13.48 -15.70
C ASN A 32 18.36 -13.15 -16.79
N ASN A 33 19.40 -12.41 -16.40
CA ASN A 33 20.78 -12.55 -16.87
C ASN A 33 21.56 -11.33 -16.36
N GLY A 34 22.60 -11.63 -15.62
CA GLY A 34 23.57 -10.64 -15.18
C GLY A 34 24.33 -10.07 -16.36
N GLU A 35 24.65 -8.79 -16.24
CA GLU A 35 25.91 -8.22 -16.68
C GLU A 35 26.02 -6.80 -16.13
N LEU A 36 27.23 -6.47 -15.66
CA LEU A 36 27.92 -5.18 -15.62
C LEU A 36 28.86 -5.20 -14.40
N LEU A 37 30.00 -5.89 -14.56
CA LEU A 37 31.33 -5.34 -14.93
C LEU A 37 32.02 -4.67 -13.71
N ASN A 38 33.00 -5.34 -13.10
CA ASN A 38 34.43 -5.28 -13.44
C ASN A 38 34.98 -3.85 -13.52
N THR A 39 35.72 -3.45 -12.49
CA THR A 39 36.85 -2.53 -12.63
C THR A 39 38.07 -3.16 -11.98
N GLU A 40 39.13 -3.20 -12.77
CA GLU A 40 40.42 -3.81 -12.53
C GLU A 40 41.25 -3.12 -11.44
N SER A 41 42.18 -3.93 -10.95
CA SER A 41 43.38 -3.66 -10.18
C SER A 41 44.22 -2.46 -10.64
N ILE A 42 44.75 -1.70 -9.66
CA ILE A 42 46.04 -1.01 -9.77
C ILE A 42 46.90 -1.37 -8.55
N THR A 43 48.09 -1.89 -8.82
CA THR A 43 49.15 -2.27 -7.87
C THR A 43 50.23 -1.18 -7.71
N LYS A 44 51.02 -1.30 -6.61
CA LYS A 44 52.37 -0.74 -6.31
C LYS A 44 52.39 0.66 -5.66
N ASP A 45 53.25 1.00 -4.69
CA ASP A 45 54.44 0.37 -4.10
C ASP A 45 54.88 1.10 -2.80
N LYS A 46 55.62 0.37 -1.94
CA LYS A 46 56.75 0.78 -1.05
C LYS A 46 56.61 1.60 0.26
N LYS A 47 56.98 0.88 1.34
CA LYS A 47 58.09 1.09 2.33
C LYS A 47 58.12 2.35 3.22
N ALA A 48 58.05 2.13 4.55
CA ALA A 48 59.18 2.12 5.51
C ALA A 48 58.88 2.79 6.87
N GLY A 49 59.05 2.03 7.96
CA GLY A 49 59.84 2.46 9.13
C GLY A 49 59.15 3.18 10.29
N PRO A 50 59.75 3.15 11.50
CA PRO A 50 59.07 2.69 12.72
C PRO A 50 59.12 3.70 13.89
N ASP A 51 58.31 3.52 14.95
CA ASP A 51 58.76 3.86 16.31
C ASP A 51 57.85 3.36 17.45
N ARG A 52 58.50 2.81 18.49
CA ARG A 52 58.25 2.82 19.97
C ARG A 52 56.81 2.61 20.49
N GLY A 53 56.52 1.75 21.47
CA GLY A 53 57.32 1.15 22.55
C GLY A 53 56.47 1.16 23.84
N GLY A 54 56.70 0.19 24.74
CA GLY A 54 56.13 0.11 26.11
C GLY A 54 55.02 -0.94 26.24
N ASP A 55 55.31 -2.21 26.56
CA ASP A 55 55.68 -2.78 27.87
C ASP A 55 54.49 -2.81 28.86
N GLU A 56 53.91 -4.00 29.06
CA GLU A 56 53.85 -4.68 30.37
C GLU A 56 53.45 -6.17 30.19
N GLN A 57 54.12 -7.02 30.95
CA GLN A 57 54.24 -8.48 30.93
C GLN A 57 53.84 -8.99 32.35
N PRO A 58 53.82 -10.30 32.72
CA PRO A 58 53.07 -11.46 32.24
C PRO A 58 52.35 -12.18 33.43
N PRO A 59 52.41 -13.52 33.65
CA PRO A 59 51.33 -14.50 33.43
C PRO A 59 50.90 -15.26 34.72
N GLU A 60 49.97 -16.22 34.63
CA GLU A 60 50.12 -17.59 35.20
C GLU A 60 48.94 -18.54 34.88
N ASP A 61 49.33 -19.79 34.59
CA ASP A 61 48.66 -20.97 34.01
C ASP A 61 47.83 -21.82 35.03
N PRO A 62 47.53 -23.13 34.82
CA PRO A 62 46.66 -23.80 33.84
C PRO A 62 45.68 -24.80 34.53
N GLN A 63 44.70 -25.35 33.81
CA GLN A 63 44.14 -26.69 34.08
C GLN A 63 43.30 -27.25 32.91
N ASP A 64 43.79 -28.35 32.33
CA ASP A 64 43.18 -29.36 31.43
C ASP A 64 42.60 -30.50 32.33
N PRO A 65 41.75 -31.51 31.95
CA PRO A 65 41.38 -31.98 30.60
C PRO A 65 39.93 -32.49 30.35
N GLY A 66 39.60 -32.73 29.08
CA GLY A 66 38.97 -34.00 28.65
C GLY A 66 37.49 -34.03 28.18
N GLU A 67 37.34 -34.32 26.88
CA GLU A 67 36.35 -35.21 26.22
C GLU A 67 34.92 -34.72 25.87
N GLY A 68 34.69 -34.60 24.54
CA GLY A 68 33.58 -35.28 23.85
C GLY A 68 32.37 -34.44 23.39
N ASP A 69 32.34 -34.01 22.13
CA ASP A 69 31.37 -34.41 21.07
C ASP A 69 31.54 -33.58 19.77
N PRO A 70 31.07 -34.06 18.60
CA PRO A 70 31.73 -33.88 17.31
C PRO A 70 31.42 -32.57 16.58
N GLU A 71 32.35 -32.16 15.70
CA GLU A 71 32.11 -31.13 14.69
C GLU A 71 30.88 -31.49 13.83
N PRO A 72 29.94 -30.55 13.60
CA PRO A 72 28.85 -30.77 12.67
C PRO A 72 29.43 -30.87 11.25
N GLY A 73 29.19 -32.00 10.57
CA GLY A 73 29.52 -32.14 9.16
C GLY A 73 28.81 -31.10 8.29
N GLU A 74 29.48 -30.66 7.23
CA GLU A 74 28.92 -29.71 6.26
C GLU A 74 27.62 -30.26 5.65
N PRO A 75 26.57 -29.43 5.47
CA PRO A 75 25.34 -29.87 4.80
C PRO A 75 25.63 -30.24 3.35
N GLY A 76 25.21 -31.43 2.93
CA GLY A 76 25.24 -31.82 1.51
C GLY A 76 24.40 -30.88 0.64
N GLU A 77 24.86 -30.64 -0.59
CA GLU A 77 24.18 -29.79 -1.56
C GLU A 77 22.75 -30.30 -1.85
N PRO A 78 21.75 -29.42 -1.99
CA PRO A 78 20.40 -29.83 -2.36
C PRO A 78 20.41 -30.44 -3.77
N GLY A 79 19.78 -31.60 -3.94
CA GLY A 79 19.56 -32.20 -5.26
C GLY A 79 18.68 -31.31 -6.14
N GLU A 80 18.97 -31.30 -7.44
CA GLU A 80 18.23 -30.53 -8.43
C GLU A 80 16.75 -30.96 -8.48
N PRO A 81 15.80 -30.02 -8.66
CA PRO A 81 14.39 -30.37 -8.85
C PRO A 81 14.19 -31.17 -10.13
N GLY A 82 13.42 -32.27 -10.07
CA GLY A 82 13.01 -33.00 -11.26
C GLY A 82 12.12 -32.16 -12.17
N GLU A 83 12.26 -32.35 -13.49
CA GLU A 83 11.47 -31.63 -14.49
C GLU A 83 9.97 -31.93 -14.35
N PRO A 84 9.08 -30.93 -14.57
CA PRO A 84 7.65 -31.16 -14.60
C PRO A 84 7.25 -32.09 -15.77
N GLY A 85 6.39 -33.06 -15.50
CA GLY A 85 5.82 -33.90 -16.56
C GLY A 85 4.93 -33.09 -17.52
N GLU A 86 4.92 -33.49 -18.79
CA GLU A 86 4.12 -32.84 -19.81
C GLU A 86 2.61 -32.96 -19.53
N PRO A 87 1.80 -31.93 -19.84
CA PRO A 87 0.34 -32.01 -19.72
C PRO A 87 -0.23 -33.04 -20.68
N GLY A 88 -1.19 -33.84 -20.22
CA GLY A 88 -1.94 -34.76 -21.08
C GLY A 88 -2.80 -34.03 -22.10
N GLU A 89 -2.92 -34.60 -23.29
CA GLU A 89 -3.73 -34.04 -24.37
C GLU A 89 -5.24 -34.00 -24.02
N PRO A 90 -5.98 -32.96 -24.44
CA PRO A 90 -7.43 -32.91 -24.26
C PRO A 90 -8.14 -34.04 -25.00
N GLY A 91 -9.15 -34.64 -24.37
CA GLY A 91 -9.99 -35.63 -25.04
C GLY A 91 -10.83 -35.03 -26.15
N GLU A 92 -11.05 -35.79 -27.22
CA GLU A 92 -11.85 -35.35 -28.36
C GLU A 92 -13.33 -35.13 -28.00
N PRO A 93 -14.00 -34.12 -28.59
CA PRO A 93 -15.44 -33.91 -28.41
C PRO A 93 -16.24 -35.11 -28.94
N GLY A 94 -17.30 -35.48 -28.22
CA GLY A 94 -18.23 -36.53 -28.69
C GLY A 94 -19.01 -36.10 -29.93
N GLU A 95 -19.26 -37.06 -30.83
CA GLU A 95 -19.99 -36.81 -32.07
C GLU A 95 -21.48 -36.47 -31.82
N PRO A 96 -22.07 -35.55 -32.62
CA PRO A 96 -23.50 -35.25 -32.56
C PRO A 96 -24.34 -36.47 -32.95
N GLY A 97 -25.44 -36.69 -32.24
CA GLY A 97 -26.41 -37.75 -32.59
C GLY A 97 -27.11 -37.47 -33.91
N GLU A 98 -27.37 -38.53 -34.68
CA GLU A 98 -28.03 -38.45 -35.99
C GLU A 98 -29.47 -37.92 -35.90
N PRO A 99 -29.90 -37.08 -36.86
CA PRO A 99 -31.28 -36.61 -36.92
C PRO A 99 -32.22 -37.73 -37.40
N GLY A 100 -33.31 -37.94 -36.65
CA GLY A 100 -34.34 -38.91 -37.02
C GLY A 100 -35.07 -38.52 -38.30
N GLU A 101 -35.34 -39.52 -39.15
CA GLU A 101 -36.01 -39.38 -40.44
C GLU A 101 -37.47 -38.92 -40.32
N ASP A 102 -37.89 -38.18 -41.37
CA ASP A 102 -39.10 -37.39 -41.57
C ASP A 102 -40.44 -38.06 -41.23
N TRP A 103 -41.52 -37.25 -41.12
CA TRP A 103 -42.73 -37.33 -41.97
C TRP A 103 -43.85 -36.38 -41.46
N PHE A 104 -44.27 -35.47 -42.34
CA PHE A 104 -45.47 -34.62 -42.40
C PHE A 104 -45.74 -33.54 -41.31
N ALA A 105 -45.45 -32.28 -41.66
CA ALA A 105 -46.39 -31.18 -41.45
C ALA A 105 -46.23 -30.16 -42.58
N GLU A 106 -47.06 -30.33 -43.59
CA GLU A 106 -47.30 -29.38 -44.67
C GLU A 106 -48.02 -28.16 -44.08
N GLU A 107 -47.44 -26.98 -44.35
CA GLU A 107 -48.14 -25.70 -44.55
C GLU A 107 -49.02 -25.16 -43.42
N TYR A 108 -48.43 -24.31 -42.58
CA TYR A 108 -48.93 -22.96 -42.26
C TYR A 108 -47.73 -22.06 -41.95
N ALA A 109 -46.96 -21.74 -42.99
CA ALA A 109 -46.06 -20.59 -42.91
C ALA A 109 -46.96 -19.34 -43.03
N GLU A 110 -47.51 -18.89 -41.90
CA GLU A 110 -48.00 -17.52 -41.84
C GLU A 110 -46.81 -16.62 -42.21
N ASP A 111 -47.02 -15.82 -43.26
CA ASP A 111 -46.08 -14.83 -43.76
C ASP A 111 -45.41 -14.11 -42.57
N PRO A 112 -44.08 -14.24 -42.39
CA PRO A 112 -43.43 -13.69 -41.23
C PRO A 112 -43.71 -12.20 -41.14
N SER A 113 -44.27 -11.78 -40.01
CA SER A 113 -44.71 -10.41 -39.76
C SER A 113 -43.69 -9.38 -40.29
N PRO A 114 -44.09 -8.28 -40.95
CA PRO A 114 -43.21 -7.34 -41.67
C PRO A 114 -42.03 -6.74 -40.90
N TRP A 115 -41.99 -6.87 -39.55
CA TRP A 115 -40.84 -6.50 -38.74
C TRP A 115 -39.64 -7.47 -38.89
N MET A 116 -39.85 -8.67 -39.47
CA MET A 116 -38.83 -9.68 -39.76
C MET A 116 -37.99 -9.38 -41.01
N TYR A 117 -38.46 -8.50 -41.91
CA TYR A 117 -37.67 -7.98 -43.04
C TYR A 117 -36.86 -6.72 -42.67
N GLY A 118 -36.90 -6.31 -41.39
CA GLY A 118 -36.04 -5.26 -40.88
C GLY A 118 -34.60 -5.76 -40.77
N LEU A 119 -33.70 -5.16 -41.56
CA LEU A 119 -32.25 -5.31 -41.51
C LEU A 119 -31.74 -5.67 -40.08
N ALA A 120 -30.83 -6.63 -40.01
CA ALA A 120 -30.22 -7.25 -38.82
C ALA A 120 -29.48 -6.30 -37.83
N GLY A 121 -29.85 -5.02 -37.75
CA GLY A 121 -29.13 -3.98 -37.03
C GLY A 121 -29.92 -3.22 -35.96
N ARG A 122 -31.15 -3.62 -35.60
CA ARG A 122 -31.87 -2.91 -34.52
C ARG A 122 -31.41 -3.38 -33.15
N SER A 123 -30.30 -2.78 -32.71
CA SER A 123 -29.98 -2.61 -31.31
C SER A 123 -31.19 -1.97 -30.60
N MET A 124 -31.95 -2.75 -29.83
CA MET A 124 -32.98 -2.18 -28.96
C MET A 124 -32.27 -1.40 -27.84
N SER A 125 -32.25 -0.07 -27.98
CA SER A 125 -31.81 0.85 -26.93
C SER A 125 -32.70 0.64 -25.71
N LEU A 126 -32.11 0.17 -24.61
CA LEU A 126 -32.82 -0.16 -23.36
C LEU A 126 -32.93 1.08 -22.45
N LEU A 127 -33.03 2.27 -23.04
CA LEU A 127 -33.44 3.48 -22.34
C LEU A 127 -34.91 3.32 -21.97
N SER A 128 -35.12 2.59 -20.87
CA SER A 128 -36.36 2.55 -20.09
C SER A 128 -36.91 3.97 -19.96
N SER A 129 -38.22 4.13 -20.05
CA SER A 129 -38.95 5.39 -19.85
C SER A 129 -38.81 6.00 -18.44
N GLY A 130 -37.88 5.50 -17.62
CA GLY A 130 -37.41 6.12 -16.39
C GLY A 130 -36.37 7.22 -16.65
N THR A 131 -36.13 8.03 -15.63
CA THR A 131 -35.19 9.17 -15.64
C THR A 131 -33.90 8.84 -16.40
N PRO A 132 -33.54 9.59 -17.46
CA PRO A 132 -32.34 9.33 -18.24
C PRO A 132 -31.12 9.32 -17.31
N SER A 133 -30.43 8.19 -17.25
CA SER A 133 -29.18 8.04 -16.53
C SER A 133 -28.04 8.43 -17.46
N ASN A 134 -27.24 9.43 -17.10
CA ASN A 134 -26.03 9.80 -17.86
C ASN A 134 -24.98 8.68 -17.92
N ARG A 135 -25.19 7.58 -17.17
CA ARG A 135 -24.33 6.39 -17.16
C ARG A 135 -24.76 5.33 -18.17
N VAL A 136 -26.00 5.31 -18.64
CA VAL A 136 -26.44 4.34 -19.65
C VAL A 136 -26.58 5.07 -20.96
N VAL A 137 -25.74 4.73 -21.94
CA VAL A 137 -25.66 5.46 -23.22
C VAL A 137 -26.36 4.71 -24.34
N ASP A 138 -26.86 5.47 -25.32
CA ASP A 138 -27.47 4.88 -26.50
C ASP A 138 -26.42 4.12 -27.33
N PRO A 139 -26.57 2.80 -27.51
CA PRO A 139 -25.62 1.97 -28.25
C PRO A 139 -25.51 2.31 -29.75
N THR A 140 -26.47 3.06 -30.31
CA THR A 140 -26.46 3.50 -31.72
C THR A 140 -25.70 4.80 -31.92
N LEU A 141 -25.49 5.58 -30.85
CA LEU A 141 -24.82 6.88 -30.89
C LEU A 141 -23.39 6.81 -30.33
N VAL A 142 -23.14 5.88 -29.42
CA VAL A 142 -21.86 5.72 -28.73
C VAL A 142 -21.31 4.33 -29.02
N THR A 143 -20.12 4.27 -29.64
CA THR A 143 -19.37 3.02 -29.78
C THR A 143 -18.68 2.65 -28.46
N GLU A 144 -18.16 1.43 -28.36
CA GLU A 144 -17.55 0.96 -27.11
C GLU A 144 -16.26 1.72 -26.78
N GLU A 145 -15.53 2.13 -27.81
CA GLU A 145 -14.31 2.91 -27.72
C GLU A 145 -14.59 4.36 -27.27
N GLN A 146 -15.82 4.84 -27.52
CA GLN A 146 -16.28 6.18 -27.17
C GLN A 146 -16.90 6.26 -25.77
N LEU A 147 -17.03 5.14 -25.05
CA LEU A 147 -17.52 5.15 -23.67
C LEU A 147 -16.67 6.08 -22.81
N GLN A 148 -17.33 6.99 -22.09
CA GLN A 148 -16.68 7.81 -21.07
C GLN A 148 -16.60 7.02 -19.75
N PRO A 149 -15.65 7.36 -18.85
CA PRO A 149 -15.55 6.70 -17.54
C PRO A 149 -16.88 6.69 -16.78
N GLY A 150 -17.29 5.52 -16.31
CA GLY A 150 -18.54 5.30 -15.60
C GLY A 150 -19.77 5.04 -16.48
N GLN A 151 -19.60 5.07 -17.82
CA GLN A 151 -20.67 4.75 -18.76
C GLN A 151 -20.74 3.26 -19.09
N VAL A 152 -21.96 2.82 -19.38
CA VAL A 152 -22.33 1.47 -19.76
C VAL A 152 -23.20 1.55 -21.01
N ARG A 153 -22.92 0.66 -21.94
CA ARG A 153 -23.64 0.45 -23.19
C ARG A 153 -24.13 -0.99 -23.21
N MET A 154 -25.35 -1.20 -23.69
CA MET A 154 -25.90 -2.54 -23.84
C MET A 154 -26.51 -2.70 -25.22
N THR A 155 -26.26 -3.84 -25.87
CA THR A 155 -26.93 -4.23 -27.11
C THR A 155 -27.60 -5.58 -26.94
N LYS A 156 -28.70 -5.77 -27.66
CA LYS A 156 -29.38 -7.06 -27.83
C LYS A 156 -29.53 -7.32 -29.31
N THR A 157 -29.08 -8.47 -29.78
CA THR A 157 -29.32 -8.94 -31.15
C THR A 157 -30.07 -10.27 -31.10
N ALA A 158 -30.85 -10.55 -32.13
CA ALA A 158 -31.52 -11.82 -32.34
C ALA A 158 -31.37 -12.16 -33.82
N ILE A 159 -30.66 -13.24 -34.12
CA ILE A 159 -30.38 -13.69 -35.48
C ILE A 159 -31.08 -15.03 -35.68
N PRO A 160 -31.98 -15.18 -36.67
CA PRO A 160 -32.65 -16.45 -36.90
C PRO A 160 -31.64 -17.55 -37.24
N VAL A 161 -31.89 -18.77 -36.76
CA VAL A 161 -31.05 -19.93 -37.06
C VAL A 161 -31.53 -20.55 -38.36
N ASN A 162 -30.64 -20.58 -39.36
CA ASN A 162 -30.99 -21.11 -40.68
C ASN A 162 -31.41 -22.59 -40.59
N GLY A 163 -32.49 -22.95 -41.26
CA GLY A 163 -33.05 -24.31 -41.27
C GLY A 163 -33.96 -24.67 -40.08
N LEU A 164 -34.17 -23.76 -39.12
CA LEU A 164 -35.05 -24.00 -37.96
C LEU A 164 -36.14 -22.94 -37.86
N VAL A 165 -37.39 -23.39 -37.68
CA VAL A 165 -38.53 -22.48 -37.43
C VAL A 165 -38.49 -22.03 -35.98
N ASN A 166 -38.87 -20.78 -35.71
CA ASN A 166 -38.97 -20.22 -34.36
C ASN A 166 -37.71 -20.36 -33.48
N THR A 167 -36.52 -20.36 -34.09
CA THR A 167 -35.24 -20.49 -33.37
C THR A 167 -34.34 -19.31 -33.71
N TRP A 168 -33.82 -18.64 -32.68
CA TRP A 168 -32.93 -17.48 -32.82
C TRP A 168 -31.71 -17.60 -31.91
N ASN A 169 -30.56 -17.21 -32.45
CA ASN A 169 -29.37 -16.88 -31.67
C ASN A 169 -29.54 -15.48 -31.10
N VAL A 170 -29.83 -15.40 -29.81
CA VAL A 170 -29.97 -14.12 -29.08
C VAL A 170 -28.67 -13.81 -28.36
N VAL A 171 -28.08 -12.65 -28.63
CA VAL A 171 -26.88 -12.17 -27.94
C VAL A 171 -27.22 -10.89 -27.18
N LEU A 172 -26.94 -10.90 -25.88
CA LEU A 172 -26.94 -9.71 -25.04
C LEU A 172 -25.48 -9.33 -24.75
N ARG A 173 -25.08 -8.11 -25.10
CA ARG A 173 -23.73 -7.62 -24.86
C ARG A 173 -23.79 -6.38 -23.98
N VAL A 174 -23.00 -6.37 -22.92
CA VAL A 174 -22.82 -5.23 -22.03
C VAL A 174 -21.36 -4.81 -22.10
N ALA A 175 -21.12 -3.55 -22.46
CA ALA A 175 -19.81 -2.92 -22.43
C ALA A 175 -19.84 -1.79 -21.41
N GLY A 176 -18.81 -1.66 -20.59
CA GLY A 176 -18.69 -0.57 -19.64
C GLY A 176 -17.28 -0.05 -19.58
N ARG A 177 -17.12 1.25 -19.38
CA ARG A 177 -15.83 1.84 -19.04
C ARG A 177 -15.82 2.15 -17.55
N PRO A 178 -14.86 1.62 -16.77
CA PRO A 178 -14.78 1.88 -15.34
C PRO A 178 -14.77 3.39 -15.04
N GLN A 179 -15.46 3.78 -13.97
CA GLN A 179 -15.38 5.15 -13.46
C GLN A 179 -13.94 5.42 -13.03
N GLN A 180 -13.31 6.43 -13.61
CA GLN A 180 -12.03 6.94 -13.13
C GLN A 180 -12.28 7.74 -11.85
N VAL A 181 -11.57 7.37 -10.78
CA VAL A 181 -11.69 8.00 -9.46
C VAL A 181 -10.31 8.51 -9.09
N SER A 182 -10.14 9.82 -9.08
CA SER A 182 -8.86 10.43 -8.69
C SER A 182 -8.53 10.17 -7.24
N SER A 183 -7.26 9.86 -6.98
CA SER A 183 -6.75 9.52 -5.66
C SER A 183 -5.44 10.26 -5.38
N ASP A 184 -5.42 11.08 -4.33
CA ASP A 184 -4.18 11.64 -3.80
C ASP A 184 -3.80 10.93 -2.51
N ILE A 185 -2.58 10.42 -2.46
CA ILE A 185 -2.07 9.63 -1.35
C ILE A 185 -0.83 10.32 -0.77
N VAL A 186 -0.75 10.44 0.55
CA VAL A 186 0.48 10.88 1.24
C VAL A 186 1.04 9.71 2.03
N LEU A 187 2.24 9.25 1.67
CA LEU A 187 3.01 8.32 2.49
C LEU A 187 3.74 9.13 3.56
N VAL A 188 3.44 8.83 4.81
CA VAL A 188 4.01 9.49 6.00
C VAL A 188 4.97 8.50 6.64
N ILE A 189 6.26 8.71 6.43
CA ILE A 189 7.29 7.74 6.78
C ILE A 189 8.07 8.24 8.00
N ASP A 190 8.04 7.43 9.05
CA ASP A 190 8.84 7.63 10.25
C ASP A 190 10.33 7.43 9.91
N VAL A 191 11.13 8.43 10.26
CA VAL A 191 12.59 8.39 10.16
C VAL A 191 13.25 8.71 11.52
N SER A 192 12.52 8.51 12.62
CA SER A 192 13.03 8.65 13.98
C SER A 192 14.16 7.67 14.29
N GLY A 193 14.89 7.93 15.38
CA GLY A 193 16.06 7.12 15.76
C GLY A 193 15.75 5.64 15.95
N SER A 194 14.53 5.31 16.40
CA SER A 194 14.10 3.91 16.57
C SER A 194 13.99 3.15 15.24
N MET A 195 13.76 3.85 14.13
CA MET A 195 13.78 3.27 12.79
C MET A 195 15.18 2.85 12.34
N GLY A 196 16.22 3.37 13.00
CA GLY A 196 17.61 2.92 12.84
C GLY A 196 17.93 1.59 13.54
N ASN A 197 17.03 1.08 14.38
CA ASN A 197 17.26 -0.17 15.10
C ASN A 197 17.20 -1.38 14.17
N SER A 198 18.05 -2.37 14.44
CA SER A 198 18.02 -3.68 13.80
C SER A 198 16.73 -4.43 14.13
N ILE A 199 16.27 -5.25 13.20
CA ILE A 199 15.19 -6.21 13.44
C ILE A 199 15.82 -7.58 13.78
N PRO A 200 15.44 -8.23 14.88
CA PRO A 200 15.93 -9.57 15.22
C PRO A 200 15.77 -10.56 14.05
N GLY A 201 16.87 -11.23 13.69
CA GLY A 201 16.90 -12.18 12.57
C GLY A 201 16.88 -11.52 11.18
N LYS A 202 17.12 -10.21 11.07
CA LYS A 202 17.25 -9.48 9.80
C LYS A 202 18.58 -8.75 9.73
N GLN A 203 19.11 -8.61 8.52
CA GLN A 203 20.41 -8.00 8.27
C GLN A 203 20.39 -6.47 8.29
N GLN A 204 19.22 -5.86 8.16
CA GLN A 204 19.05 -4.42 7.98
C GLN A 204 18.11 -3.81 9.03
N ASN A 205 18.16 -2.49 9.17
CA ASN A 205 17.34 -1.75 10.13
C ASN A 205 15.87 -1.62 9.68
N ARG A 206 15.01 -1.14 10.58
CA ARG A 206 13.58 -0.94 10.32
C ARG A 206 13.33 0.01 9.15
N LEU A 207 14.10 1.10 9.03
CA LEU A 207 13.96 2.07 7.95
C LEU A 207 14.23 1.43 6.58
N TYR A 208 15.24 0.57 6.46
CA TYR A 208 15.54 -0.15 5.22
C TYR A 208 14.33 -0.95 4.71
N TYR A 209 13.72 -1.75 5.56
CA TYR A 209 12.52 -2.51 5.17
C TYR A 209 11.30 -1.62 4.95
N THR A 210 11.23 -0.49 5.65
CA THR A 210 10.18 0.53 5.42
C THR A 210 10.30 1.12 4.03
N LYS A 211 11.51 1.45 3.57
CA LYS A 211 11.76 1.93 2.20
C LYS A 211 11.34 0.90 1.16
N ILE A 212 11.67 -0.38 1.37
CA ILE A 212 11.25 -1.46 0.45
C ILE A 212 9.73 -1.52 0.37
N ALA A 213 9.03 -1.55 1.51
CA ALA A 213 7.57 -1.59 1.54
C ALA A 213 6.94 -0.36 0.88
N ALA A 214 7.48 0.84 1.13
CA ALA A 214 7.00 2.08 0.52
C ALA A 214 7.23 2.11 -1.00
N LYS A 215 8.40 1.67 -1.49
CA LYS A 215 8.67 1.57 -2.93
C LYS A 215 7.73 0.58 -3.61
N ASN A 216 7.53 -0.60 -3.00
CA ASN A 216 6.58 -1.59 -3.51
C ASN A 216 5.15 -1.04 -3.54
N PHE A 217 4.73 -0.32 -2.49
CA PHE A 217 3.43 0.36 -2.47
C PHE A 217 3.29 1.35 -3.64
N VAL A 218 4.31 2.20 -3.87
CA VAL A 218 4.31 3.17 -4.97
C VAL A 218 4.16 2.45 -6.31
N THR A 219 4.96 1.42 -6.56
CA THR A 219 4.91 0.64 -7.80
C THR A 219 3.52 0.03 -8.00
N THR A 220 3.03 -0.73 -7.03
CA THR A 220 1.73 -1.42 -7.13
C THR A 220 0.57 -0.46 -7.35
N VAL A 221 0.57 0.69 -6.66
CA VAL A 221 -0.53 1.67 -6.78
C VAL A 221 -0.50 2.42 -8.11
N LEU A 222 0.69 2.84 -8.57
CA LEU A 222 0.79 3.57 -9.83
C LEU A 222 0.66 2.66 -11.05
N GLU A 223 1.06 1.39 -10.98
CA GLU A 223 0.78 0.41 -12.04
C GLU A 223 -0.72 0.13 -12.18
N ALA A 224 -1.45 0.13 -11.06
CA ALA A 224 -2.90 -0.07 -11.08
C ALA A 224 -3.67 1.13 -11.68
N ASP A 225 -3.23 2.37 -11.43
CA ASP A 225 -3.90 3.58 -11.96
C ASP A 225 -2.97 4.82 -12.02
N SER A 226 -2.01 4.82 -12.94
CA SER A 226 -1.01 5.89 -13.11
C SER A 226 -1.57 7.24 -13.54
N GLN A 227 -2.77 7.26 -14.11
CA GLN A 227 -3.38 8.49 -14.66
C GLN A 227 -4.22 9.22 -13.61
N ASN A 228 -4.83 8.50 -12.67
CA ASN A 228 -5.72 9.11 -11.67
C ASN A 228 -5.13 9.12 -10.26
N THR A 229 -3.97 8.49 -10.05
CA THR A 229 -3.33 8.44 -8.73
C THR A 229 -2.07 9.28 -8.66
N ARG A 230 -1.97 10.11 -7.61
CA ARG A 230 -0.74 10.82 -7.26
C ARG A 230 -0.34 10.49 -5.83
N ILE A 231 0.97 10.43 -5.61
CA ILE A 231 1.56 10.12 -4.32
C ILE A 231 2.48 11.27 -3.90
N SER A 232 2.48 11.61 -2.63
CA SER A 232 3.44 12.51 -1.98
C SER A 232 4.16 11.75 -0.87
N ILE A 233 5.42 12.09 -0.62
CA ILE A 233 6.24 11.52 0.45
C ILE A 233 6.49 12.60 1.49
N VAL A 234 6.06 12.33 2.72
CA VAL A 234 6.37 13.11 3.91
C VAL A 234 7.19 12.22 4.83
N SER A 235 8.30 12.75 5.35
CA SER A 235 9.04 12.08 6.42
C SER A 235 8.89 12.85 7.72
N PHE A 236 8.89 12.16 8.86
CA PHE A 236 8.88 12.83 10.16
C PHE A 236 9.85 12.17 11.15
N SER A 237 10.35 12.99 12.07
CA SER A 237 11.08 12.58 13.26
C SER A 237 10.71 13.56 14.39
N GLY A 238 11.49 13.64 15.47
CA GLY A 238 11.31 14.60 16.54
C GLY A 238 12.65 15.15 17.00
N TYR A 239 12.71 16.48 17.19
CA TYR A 239 13.93 17.14 17.66
C TYR A 239 14.27 16.75 19.10
N SER A 240 15.57 16.79 19.39
CA SER A 240 16.09 16.57 20.73
C SER A 240 15.65 17.65 21.72
N SER A 241 15.46 18.89 21.26
CA SER A 241 14.91 20.01 22.02
C SER A 241 13.40 20.20 21.82
N GLU A 242 12.73 20.70 22.86
CA GLU A 242 11.37 21.25 22.76
C GLU A 242 11.37 22.63 22.08
N GLY A 243 10.21 23.10 21.64
CA GLY A 243 10.02 24.43 21.04
C GLY A 243 10.14 24.46 19.52
N SER A 244 10.54 23.36 18.88
CA SER A 244 10.57 23.26 17.41
C SER A 244 9.16 23.13 16.83
N GLY A 245 8.89 23.72 15.67
CA GLY A 245 7.59 23.63 14.99
C GLY A 245 7.27 22.23 14.42
N ASN A 246 6.51 22.18 13.33
CA ASN A 246 6.25 20.91 12.64
C ASN A 246 7.58 20.27 12.17
N THR A 247 7.90 19.10 12.72
CA THR A 247 9.16 18.38 12.47
C THR A 247 9.10 17.47 11.25
N ALA A 248 7.94 17.37 10.61
CA ALA A 248 7.75 16.63 9.39
C ALA A 248 8.10 17.50 8.17
N THR A 249 8.71 16.87 7.17
CA THR A 249 9.17 17.53 5.95
C THR A 249 8.63 16.79 4.73
N THR A 250 8.17 17.54 3.74
CA THR A 250 7.83 16.99 2.42
C THR A 250 9.11 16.66 1.68
N LYS A 251 9.23 15.41 1.25
CA LYS A 251 10.36 14.90 0.46
C LYS A 251 10.02 14.85 -1.02
N GLN A 252 8.75 14.65 -1.33
CA GLN A 252 8.21 14.70 -2.69
C GLN A 252 6.77 15.20 -2.62
N THR A 253 6.45 16.25 -3.38
CA THR A 253 5.06 16.71 -3.55
C THR A 253 4.28 15.73 -4.43
N LEU A 254 2.95 15.86 -4.45
CA LEU A 254 2.05 14.98 -5.20
C LEU A 254 2.50 14.85 -6.68
N THR A 255 2.84 13.63 -7.08
CA THR A 255 3.23 13.28 -8.45
C THR A 255 2.80 11.84 -8.76
N ASN A 256 2.70 11.50 -10.04
CA ASN A 256 2.57 10.12 -10.53
C ASN A 256 3.89 9.60 -11.15
N ASP A 257 4.98 10.36 -11.02
CA ASP A 257 6.32 9.93 -11.41
C ASP A 257 6.89 8.94 -10.39
N ALA A 258 6.80 7.65 -10.73
CA ALA A 258 7.30 6.56 -9.90
C ALA A 258 8.81 6.68 -9.62
N ALA A 259 9.60 7.17 -10.57
CA ALA A 259 11.05 7.31 -10.40
C ALA A 259 11.38 8.40 -9.39
N ALA A 260 10.73 9.56 -9.47
CA ALA A 260 10.89 10.64 -8.50
C ALA A 260 10.48 10.19 -7.08
N LEU A 261 9.39 9.44 -6.96
CA LEU A 261 8.93 8.88 -5.69
C LEU A 261 9.91 7.85 -5.11
N HIS A 262 10.40 6.94 -5.94
CA HIS A 262 11.41 5.95 -5.53
C HIS A 262 12.71 6.63 -5.08
N GLN A 263 13.18 7.65 -5.81
CA GLN A 263 14.35 8.43 -5.42
C GLN A 263 14.15 9.15 -4.09
N ALA A 264 12.98 9.77 -3.88
CA ALA A 264 12.64 10.43 -2.62
C ALA A 264 12.61 9.45 -1.43
N ILE A 265 12.08 8.24 -1.62
CA ILE A 265 12.06 7.18 -0.60
C ILE A 265 13.49 6.66 -0.34
N GLU A 266 14.27 6.44 -1.40
CA GLU A 266 15.64 5.93 -1.28
C GLU A 266 16.53 6.93 -0.53
N GLY A 267 16.34 8.22 -0.75
CA GLY A 267 17.04 9.31 -0.07
C GLY A 267 16.66 9.50 1.41
N LEU A 268 15.66 8.78 1.94
CA LEU A 268 15.33 8.87 3.36
C LEU A 268 16.48 8.35 4.21
N GLN A 269 16.81 9.07 5.27
CA GLN A 269 17.80 8.64 6.25
C GLN A 269 17.16 8.71 7.62
N VAL A 270 17.61 7.84 8.54
CA VAL A 270 17.34 8.05 9.96
C VAL A 270 17.78 9.47 10.25
N ALA A 271 16.92 10.27 10.87
CA ALA A 271 17.24 11.66 11.12
C ALA A 271 18.56 11.76 11.92
N GLY A 272 19.22 12.93 11.91
CA GLY A 272 20.32 13.35 12.79
C GLY A 272 21.49 12.39 13.13
N SER A 273 22.46 12.92 13.88
CA SER A 273 23.45 12.13 14.63
C SER A 273 23.11 12.22 16.12
N GLY A 274 22.44 11.21 16.67
CA GLY A 274 22.05 11.15 18.10
C GLY A 274 20.61 10.70 18.33
N THR A 275 20.12 10.75 19.57
CA THR A 275 18.73 10.35 19.89
C THR A 275 17.73 11.30 19.24
N GLN A 276 17.01 10.83 18.21
CA GLN A 276 15.79 11.51 17.79
C GLN A 276 14.56 10.83 18.34
N TYR A 277 13.54 11.66 18.41
CA TYR A 277 12.25 11.34 18.94
C TYR A 277 11.28 11.06 17.79
N THR A 278 10.06 10.69 18.12
CA THR A 278 9.02 10.25 17.20
C THR A 278 7.83 11.20 17.36
N HIS A 279 7.68 12.14 16.43
CA HIS A 279 6.62 13.15 16.46
C HIS A 279 5.50 12.78 15.47
N THR A 280 4.85 11.63 15.67
CA THR A 280 3.83 11.11 14.75
C THR A 280 2.71 12.11 14.43
N GLN A 281 2.34 12.94 15.41
CA GLN A 281 1.39 14.04 15.21
C GLN A 281 1.84 15.00 14.10
N SER A 282 3.12 15.32 14.01
CA SER A 282 3.65 16.26 13.02
C SER A 282 3.58 15.68 11.60
N GLY A 283 3.86 14.38 11.45
CA GLY A 283 3.74 13.64 10.20
C GLY A 283 2.31 13.68 9.64
N ILE A 284 1.32 13.35 10.48
CA ILE A 284 -0.09 13.40 10.06
C ILE A 284 -0.51 14.83 9.76
N ALA A 285 -0.15 15.80 10.61
CA ALA A 285 -0.45 17.21 10.38
C ALA A 285 0.13 17.73 9.06
N LYS A 286 1.36 17.34 8.73
CA LYS A 286 2.01 17.72 7.48
C LYS A 286 1.33 17.07 6.28
N ALA A 287 0.92 15.81 6.37
CA ALA A 287 0.14 15.17 5.31
C ALA A 287 -1.19 15.86 5.05
N ARG A 288 -1.88 16.34 6.09
CA ARG A 288 -3.10 17.16 5.91
C ARG A 288 -2.80 18.47 5.17
N GLN A 289 -1.67 19.11 5.47
CA GLN A 289 -1.24 20.32 4.75
C GLN A 289 -1.01 20.03 3.26
N GLU A 290 -0.32 18.93 2.93
CA GLU A 290 -0.10 18.52 1.53
C GLU A 290 -1.41 18.20 0.80
N LEU A 291 -2.45 17.72 1.50
CA LEU A 291 -3.77 17.40 0.93
C LEU A 291 -4.76 18.57 0.90
N THR A 292 -4.45 19.73 1.49
CA THR A 292 -5.42 20.84 1.66
C THR A 292 -5.89 21.42 0.31
N GLY A 293 -5.05 21.41 -0.72
CA GLY A 293 -5.40 21.88 -2.07
C GLY A 293 -5.85 20.78 -3.04
N SER A 294 -5.98 19.54 -2.58
CA SER A 294 -6.31 18.40 -3.44
C SER A 294 -7.78 18.42 -3.88
N SER A 295 -8.01 18.32 -5.18
CA SER A 295 -9.34 18.09 -5.78
C SER A 295 -9.65 16.61 -6.01
N ALA A 296 -8.78 15.69 -5.57
CA ALA A 296 -8.97 14.26 -5.76
C ALA A 296 -10.22 13.75 -5.01
N ALA A 297 -10.93 12.82 -5.64
CA ALA A 297 -12.13 12.20 -5.08
C ALA A 297 -11.81 11.38 -3.82
N LYS A 298 -10.66 10.71 -3.80
CA LYS A 298 -10.12 10.00 -2.64
C LYS A 298 -8.86 10.69 -2.15
N LYS A 299 -8.75 10.87 -0.83
CA LYS A 299 -7.59 11.49 -0.18
C LYS A 299 -7.16 10.56 0.96
N THR A 300 -5.95 10.04 0.86
CA THR A 300 -5.47 8.97 1.73
C THR A 300 -4.15 9.36 2.38
N ILE A 301 -4.02 9.05 3.67
CA ILE A 301 -2.77 9.16 4.42
C ILE A 301 -2.37 7.73 4.82
N VAL A 302 -1.15 7.32 4.49
CA VAL A 302 -0.59 6.02 4.88
C VAL A 302 0.62 6.26 5.77
N LEU A 303 0.49 5.96 7.06
CA LEU A 303 1.54 6.11 8.05
C LEU A 303 2.38 4.84 8.14
N PHE A 304 3.70 4.97 8.02
CA PHE A 304 4.68 3.92 8.33
C PHE A 304 5.46 4.34 9.57
N SER A 305 5.38 3.58 10.65
CA SER A 305 6.09 3.89 11.91
C SER A 305 6.34 2.63 12.74
N ASP A 306 7.37 2.63 13.58
CA ASP A 306 7.65 1.57 14.54
C ASP A 306 7.02 1.80 15.93
N GLY A 307 6.17 2.82 16.06
CA GLY A 307 4.96 2.68 16.88
C GLY A 307 4.90 3.43 18.21
N LEU A 308 5.90 4.24 18.60
CA LEU A 308 5.83 4.96 19.89
C LEU A 308 6.07 6.47 19.75
N PRO A 309 5.01 7.28 19.57
CA PRO A 309 5.14 8.73 19.60
C PRO A 309 5.67 9.19 20.95
N ASN A 310 6.68 10.05 20.95
CA ASN A 310 7.27 10.62 22.17
C ASN A 310 7.55 12.14 22.07
N ARG A 311 7.03 12.76 20.99
CA ARG A 311 6.89 14.20 20.78
C ARG A 311 5.48 14.53 20.25
N ASN A 312 4.98 15.71 20.60
CA ASN A 312 3.70 16.25 20.15
C ASN A 312 3.74 17.78 20.12
N PHE A 313 2.74 18.41 19.50
CA PHE A 313 2.51 19.84 19.61
C PHE A 313 1.99 20.19 21.01
N SER A 314 2.37 21.37 21.50
CA SER A 314 1.82 21.96 22.72
C SER A 314 0.36 22.36 22.51
N ILE A 315 -0.37 22.57 23.62
CA ILE A 315 -1.76 23.04 23.60
C ILE A 315 -1.77 24.57 23.76
N ASN A 316 -2.58 25.25 22.96
CA ASN A 316 -2.80 26.70 23.01
C ASN A 316 -3.54 27.07 24.30
N THR A 317 -2.87 27.78 25.21
CA THR A 317 -3.44 28.22 26.49
C THR A 317 -4.15 27.07 27.21
N PRO A 318 -3.40 26.08 27.71
CA PRO A 318 -3.97 24.84 28.20
C PRO A 318 -4.76 25.05 29.48
N THR A 319 -5.90 24.36 29.58
CA THR A 319 -6.81 24.35 30.73
C THR A 319 -6.99 22.93 31.25
N ALA A 320 -7.62 22.76 32.41
CA ALA A 320 -7.85 21.43 32.97
C ALA A 320 -8.75 20.54 32.08
N GLU A 321 -9.60 21.13 31.24
CA GLU A 321 -10.51 20.42 30.33
C GLU A 321 -9.80 19.73 29.16
N ASP A 322 -8.58 20.16 28.84
CA ASP A 322 -7.75 19.57 27.79
C ASP A 322 -7.11 18.23 28.23
N PHE A 323 -7.28 17.84 29.50
CA PHE A 323 -6.68 16.66 30.11
C PHE A 323 -7.75 15.78 30.76
N TYR A 324 -7.45 14.49 30.95
CA TYR A 324 -8.35 13.61 31.67
C TYR A 324 -8.42 13.97 33.17
N PRO A 325 -9.62 14.01 33.77
CA PRO A 325 -9.76 14.19 35.21
C PRO A 325 -9.40 12.88 35.92
N SER A 326 -8.29 12.86 36.64
CA SER A 326 -7.93 11.74 37.52
C SER A 326 -7.36 12.22 38.86
N SER A 327 -7.44 11.39 39.89
CA SER A 327 -6.75 11.56 41.17
C SER A 327 -5.25 11.26 41.07
N SER A 328 -4.83 10.41 40.13
CA SER A 328 -3.42 10.06 39.90
C SER A 328 -2.75 11.03 38.92
N PRO A 329 -1.58 11.61 39.24
CA PRO A 329 -0.82 12.45 38.31
C PRO A 329 -0.50 11.76 36.98
N ALA A 330 -0.21 10.45 36.98
CA ALA A 330 0.12 9.67 35.78
C ALA A 330 -1.07 9.49 34.81
N GLU A 331 -2.30 9.72 35.29
CA GLU A 331 -3.53 9.57 34.51
C GLU A 331 -4.09 10.92 34.03
N ARG A 332 -3.52 12.05 34.47
CA ARG A 332 -3.88 13.40 34.00
C ARG A 332 -3.21 13.75 32.68
N LEU A 333 -3.40 12.87 31.70
CA LEU A 333 -2.83 13.00 30.36
C LEU A 333 -3.67 13.91 29.47
N SER A 334 -3.02 14.62 28.54
CA SER A 334 -3.72 15.39 27.51
C SER A 334 -4.63 14.46 26.73
N ARG A 335 -5.85 14.91 26.45
CA ARG A 335 -6.87 14.09 25.83
C ARG A 335 -6.54 13.74 24.38
N LYS A 336 -7.13 12.63 23.91
CA LYS A 336 -6.95 12.11 22.54
C LYS A 336 -7.96 12.63 21.52
N ASP A 337 -8.92 13.44 21.97
CA ASP A 337 -10.04 13.97 21.18
C ASP A 337 -10.03 15.50 21.14
N LEU A 338 -8.86 16.11 21.41
CA LEU A 338 -8.68 17.54 21.27
C LEU A 338 -8.84 17.98 19.81
N LEU A 339 -9.55 19.08 19.61
CA LEU A 339 -9.76 19.68 18.30
C LEU A 339 -8.48 20.31 17.75
N GLN A 340 -8.40 20.43 16.42
CA GLN A 340 -7.25 21.03 15.73
C GLN A 340 -6.87 22.41 16.29
N THR A 341 -7.85 23.25 16.63
CA THR A 341 -7.62 24.61 17.15
C THR A 341 -6.96 24.64 18.52
N ARG A 342 -6.97 23.53 19.27
CA ARG A 342 -6.29 23.41 20.56
C ARG A 342 -4.79 23.22 20.43
N PHE A 343 -4.27 22.75 19.29
CA PHE A 343 -2.84 22.51 19.13
C PHE A 343 -2.08 23.73 18.60
N ASN A 344 -0.90 24.00 19.18
CA ASN A 344 0.07 24.94 18.67
C ASN A 344 1.05 24.23 17.70
N TYR A 345 0.74 24.25 16.41
CA TYR A 345 1.57 23.63 15.37
C TYR A 345 2.97 24.28 15.21
N GLY A 346 3.23 25.41 15.89
CA GLY A 346 4.53 26.08 15.92
C GLY A 346 5.44 25.66 17.07
N ASN A 347 4.98 24.83 18.02
CA ASN A 347 5.74 24.49 19.22
C ASN A 347 5.53 23.04 19.65
N SER A 348 6.59 22.24 19.58
CA SER A 348 6.64 20.84 20.02
C SER A 348 7.11 20.69 21.47
N VAL A 349 6.57 19.70 22.16
CA VAL A 349 6.89 19.31 23.52
C VAL A 349 7.12 17.81 23.61
N SER A 350 7.79 17.38 24.68
CA SER A 350 8.02 15.97 24.99
C SER A 350 6.78 15.28 25.57
N ASN A 351 6.70 13.94 25.41
CA ASN A 351 5.60 13.12 25.92
C ASN A 351 5.29 13.30 27.41
N ASN A 352 6.28 13.64 28.23
CA ASN A 352 6.10 13.75 29.68
C ASN A 352 6.22 15.20 30.16
N LYS A 353 6.20 16.16 29.24
CA LYS A 353 6.10 17.58 29.60
C LYS A 353 4.85 17.76 30.46
N PHE A 354 4.94 18.59 31.49
CA PHE A 354 3.79 18.94 32.31
C PHE A 354 3.60 20.45 32.40
N ILE A 355 2.37 20.83 32.71
CA ILE A 355 2.00 22.18 33.12
C ILE A 355 1.41 22.12 34.53
N LYS A 356 1.41 23.25 35.22
CA LYS A 356 0.70 23.41 36.49
C LYS A 356 -0.49 24.31 36.30
N ILE A 357 -1.67 23.86 36.73
CA ILE A 357 -2.88 24.66 36.83
C ILE A 357 -3.28 24.65 38.31
N GLY A 358 -3.12 25.79 38.97
CA GLY A 358 -3.09 25.84 40.43
C GLY A 358 -1.96 24.96 40.99
N ASN A 359 -2.29 24.09 41.95
CA ASN A 359 -1.33 23.14 42.54
C ASN A 359 -1.29 21.78 41.83
N THR A 360 -2.03 21.63 40.72
CA THR A 360 -2.19 20.35 40.05
C THR A 360 -1.34 20.27 38.78
N SER A 361 -0.53 19.21 38.68
CA SER A 361 0.25 18.90 37.48
C SER A 361 -0.59 18.11 36.46
N TYR A 362 -0.51 18.53 35.19
CA TYR A 362 -1.13 17.89 34.04
C TYR A 362 -0.07 17.58 32.99
N TYR A 363 -0.10 16.37 32.42
CA TYR A 363 0.97 15.86 31.56
C TYR A 363 0.49 15.76 30.11
N TYR A 364 1.37 16.10 29.18
CA TYR A 364 1.14 15.79 27.77
C TYR A 364 1.14 14.27 27.55
N SER A 365 0.59 13.84 26.42
CA SER A 365 0.67 12.46 25.94
C SER A 365 0.78 12.48 24.43
N SER A 366 1.97 12.14 23.94
CA SER A 366 2.27 12.09 22.51
C SER A 366 1.45 11.04 21.77
N PRO A 367 1.19 9.84 22.32
CA PRO A 367 0.25 8.89 21.72
C PRO A 367 -1.16 9.46 21.57
N ASN A 368 -1.70 10.11 22.62
CA ASN A 368 -3.03 10.73 22.55
C ASN A 368 -3.07 11.86 21.51
N ALA A 369 -2.01 12.67 21.41
CA ALA A 369 -1.91 13.71 20.41
C ALA A 369 -1.87 13.15 18.97
N ALA A 370 -1.15 12.04 18.74
CA ALA A 370 -1.16 11.35 17.45
C ALA A 370 -2.55 10.80 17.09
N ILE A 371 -3.26 10.23 18.07
CA ILE A 371 -4.65 9.77 17.90
C ILE A 371 -5.59 10.94 17.57
N ALA A 372 -5.45 12.07 18.27
CA ALA A 372 -6.23 13.28 18.04
C ALA A 372 -6.04 13.79 16.61
N GLU A 373 -4.79 13.86 16.14
CA GLU A 373 -4.46 14.30 14.79
C GLU A 373 -4.99 13.35 13.71
N GLY A 374 -4.96 12.03 13.96
CA GLY A 374 -5.62 11.05 13.10
C GLY A 374 -7.14 11.23 13.07
N ALA A 375 -7.77 11.57 14.19
CA ALA A 375 -9.20 11.90 14.23
C ALA A 375 -9.52 13.20 13.48
N ILE A 376 -8.68 14.23 13.61
CA ILE A 376 -8.76 15.48 12.85
C ILE A 376 -8.66 15.21 11.34
N ALA A 377 -7.73 14.36 10.91
CA ALA A 377 -7.60 13.97 9.51
C ALA A 377 -8.86 13.28 8.97
N ARG A 378 -9.43 12.34 9.73
CA ARG A 378 -10.67 11.65 9.35
C ARG A 378 -11.87 12.60 9.31
N ALA A 379 -11.98 13.53 10.25
CA ALA A 379 -13.02 14.55 10.25
C ALA A 379 -12.94 15.49 9.04
N ALA A 380 -11.74 15.69 8.47
CA ALA A 380 -11.52 16.43 7.23
C ALA A 380 -11.82 15.60 5.95
N GLY A 381 -12.31 14.37 6.09
CA GLY A 381 -12.65 13.49 4.96
C GLY A 381 -11.48 12.67 4.40
N TYR A 382 -10.36 12.58 5.12
CA TYR A 382 -9.23 11.76 4.70
C TYR A 382 -9.33 10.34 5.25
N THR A 383 -8.98 9.35 4.44
CA THR A 383 -8.78 7.98 4.90
C THR A 383 -7.37 7.86 5.49
N VAL A 384 -7.24 7.26 6.68
CA VAL A 384 -5.94 7.11 7.36
C VAL A 384 -5.67 5.63 7.59
N TYR A 385 -4.56 5.15 7.08
CA TYR A 385 -4.01 3.81 7.32
C TYR A 385 -2.71 3.92 8.12
N ALA A 386 -2.43 2.92 8.96
CA ALA A 386 -1.19 2.82 9.71
C ALA A 386 -0.58 1.43 9.53
N ILE A 387 0.73 1.40 9.29
CA ILE A 387 1.54 0.20 9.11
C ILE A 387 2.63 0.21 10.18
N GLY A 388 2.50 -0.71 11.14
CA GLY A 388 3.44 -0.90 12.24
C GLY A 388 4.70 -1.66 11.78
N MET A 389 5.83 -0.97 11.72
CA MET A 389 7.11 -1.55 11.34
C MET A 389 7.81 -2.13 12.57
N TYR A 390 7.58 -3.41 12.85
CA TYR A 390 8.16 -4.10 14.01
C TYR A 390 7.88 -3.37 15.33
N ALA A 391 6.60 -3.06 15.57
CA ALA A 391 6.17 -2.11 16.60
C ALA A 391 6.18 -2.64 18.05
N GLY A 392 7.13 -3.54 18.36
CA GLY A 392 7.31 -4.11 19.69
C GLY A 392 6.20 -5.07 20.13
N THR A 393 5.99 -5.19 21.44
CA THR A 393 4.98 -6.05 22.07
C THR A 393 3.56 -5.48 21.82
N PRO A 394 2.52 -6.32 21.66
CA PRO A 394 1.13 -5.85 21.49
C PRO A 394 0.73 -4.79 22.53
N GLY A 395 0.12 -3.69 22.07
CA GLY A 395 -0.31 -2.57 22.92
C GLY A 395 0.71 -1.42 23.04
N GLN A 396 1.91 -1.55 22.47
CA GLN A 396 2.87 -0.44 22.35
C GLN A 396 2.85 0.28 21.01
N ALA A 397 2.26 -0.35 19.99
CA ALA A 397 2.07 0.22 18.67
C ALA A 397 0.72 0.94 18.60
N THR A 398 0.74 2.24 18.27
CA THR A 398 -0.48 3.03 18.01
C THR A 398 -1.23 2.60 16.77
#